data_AF-A0A0E3WSF6-F1
#
_entry.id   AF-A0A0E3WSF6-F1
#
_cell.length_a   1.000
_cell.length_b   1.000
_cell.length_c   1.000
_cell.angle_alpha   90.00
_cell.angle_beta   90.00
_cell.angle_gamma   90.00
#
_symmetry.space_group_name_H-M   'P 1'
#
loop_
_entity.id
_entity.type
_entity.pdbx_description
1 polymer ?
#
loop_
_entity_poly.entity_id
_entity_poly.type
_entity_poly.pdbx_seq_one_letter_code
_entity_poly.pdbx_strand_id
1 'polypeptide(L)'
;MDRETTQDKNIEENEIVDGENLNLPGIPLPETDNVLYSILNSLNQNIADFYTFVKFNSFLSESHLNIELLKRSMGIHRDFTALFLHTKEELIFTYPEFIEKTERLLFKGEVGADCIKYTHRVCRSISDYKIALHREGYLPDLRRQLPLVDI
;
A
#
# COMPACT_ATOMS: atom_id res chain seq x y z
N MET A 1 -9.33 -56.22 -14.35
CA MET A 1 -8.12 -55.38 -14.23
C MET A 1 -8.40 -54.13 -15.04
N ASP A 2 -9.22 -53.18 -14.57
CA ASP A 2 -9.00 -52.23 -13.45
C ASP A 2 -7.72 -51.43 -13.64
N ARG A 3 -7.65 -50.10 -13.59
CA ARG A 3 -8.57 -48.97 -13.39
C ARG A 3 -7.72 -47.71 -13.69
N GLU A 4 -8.33 -46.65 -14.24
CA GLU A 4 -8.15 -45.20 -13.89
C GLU A 4 -6.73 -44.57 -13.86
N THR A 5 -6.42 -43.29 -14.14
CA THR A 5 -7.11 -42.07 -14.60
C THR A 5 -6.00 -41.03 -14.89
N THR A 6 -6.26 -40.17 -15.89
CA THR A 6 -5.93 -38.73 -15.98
C THR A 6 -4.91 -38.09 -15.02
N GLN A 7 -3.92 -37.37 -15.57
CA GLN A 7 -3.77 -35.94 -15.24
C GLN A 7 -2.82 -35.19 -16.19
N ASP A 8 -3.36 -34.10 -16.75
CA ASP A 8 -2.68 -33.07 -17.54
C ASP A 8 -1.43 -32.52 -16.84
N LYS A 9 -0.33 -32.46 -17.59
CA LYS A 9 0.83 -31.64 -17.26
C LYS A 9 0.57 -30.21 -17.74
N ASN A 10 -0.08 -29.40 -16.92
CA ASN A 10 0.07 -27.95 -17.05
C ASN A 10 1.39 -27.56 -16.38
N ILE A 11 2.35 -27.19 -17.23
CA ILE A 11 3.63 -26.61 -16.85
C ILE A 11 3.30 -25.21 -16.33
N GLU A 12 3.26 -25.05 -15.00
CA GLU A 12 3.37 -23.73 -14.37
C GLU A 12 4.81 -23.25 -14.61
N GLU A 13 4.95 -22.28 -15.52
CA GLU A 13 6.14 -21.47 -15.62
C GLU A 13 6.31 -20.75 -14.27
N ASN A 14 7.30 -21.21 -13.51
CA ASN A 14 7.82 -20.50 -12.36
C ASN A 14 8.34 -19.14 -12.82
N GLU A 15 7.51 -18.11 -12.73
CA GLU A 15 8.01 -16.74 -12.57
C GLU A 15 8.73 -16.72 -11.22
N ILE A 16 10.05 -16.89 -11.30
CA ILE A 16 10.97 -16.48 -10.25
C ILE A 16 10.74 -14.97 -10.12
N VAL A 17 9.87 -14.60 -9.19
CA VAL A 17 9.73 -13.21 -8.76
C VAL A 17 11.02 -12.88 -8.03
N ASP A 18 12.00 -12.48 -8.81
CA ASP A 18 13.22 -11.85 -8.34
C ASP A 18 12.74 -10.70 -7.46
N GLY A 19 13.03 -10.80 -6.17
CA GLY A 19 12.64 -9.81 -5.20
C GLY A 19 13.42 -8.54 -5.49
N GLU A 20 12.91 -7.73 -6.42
CA GLU A 20 13.39 -6.37 -6.61
C GLU A 20 13.31 -5.70 -5.24
N ASN A 21 14.49 -5.38 -4.73
CA ASN A 21 14.73 -4.70 -3.47
C ASN A 21 13.68 -3.60 -3.25
N LEU A 22 12.66 -3.88 -2.43
CA LEU A 22 11.82 -2.86 -1.80
C LEU A 22 12.63 -2.18 -0.68
N ASN A 23 13.84 -1.72 -1.00
CA ASN A 23 14.51 -0.69 -0.23
C ASN A 23 13.87 0.64 -0.63
N LEU A 24 12.62 0.84 -0.23
CA LEU A 24 12.15 2.20 0.01
C LEU A 24 12.74 2.58 1.38
N PRO A 25 13.85 3.35 1.44
CA PRO A 25 14.27 3.90 2.70
C PRO A 25 13.08 4.69 3.23
N GLY A 26 12.54 4.27 4.37
CA GLY A 26 11.54 5.05 5.09
C GLY A 26 12.18 6.41 5.31
N ILE A 27 11.73 7.41 4.55
CA ILE A 27 12.31 8.73 4.64
C ILE A 27 12.06 9.18 6.09
N PRO A 28 13.11 9.44 6.89
CA PRO A 28 12.92 9.87 8.25
C PRO A 28 12.21 11.23 8.19
N LEU A 29 10.96 11.24 8.62
CA LEU A 29 10.14 12.44 8.67
C LEU A 29 10.54 13.22 9.93
N PRO A 30 10.69 14.55 9.85
CA PRO A 30 11.03 15.35 11.02
C PRO A 30 9.91 15.27 12.07
N GLU A 31 10.27 15.15 13.35
CA GLU A 31 9.34 15.32 14.48
C GLU A 31 8.77 16.74 14.41
N THR A 32 7.55 16.85 13.91
CA THR A 32 6.87 18.12 13.69
C THR A 32 5.42 18.01 14.14
N ASP A 33 4.87 19.10 14.68
CA ASP A 33 3.44 19.25 14.99
C ASP A 33 2.56 19.24 13.72
N ASN A 34 3.14 18.98 12.55
CA ASN A 34 2.44 18.91 11.30
C ASN A 34 1.67 17.58 11.21
N VAL A 35 0.35 17.70 11.26
CA VAL A 35 -0.60 16.59 11.16
C VAL A 35 -0.32 15.71 9.93
N LEU A 36 0.10 16.29 8.81
CA LEU A 36 0.39 15.56 7.58
C LEU A 36 1.61 14.63 7.76
N TYR A 37 2.68 15.13 8.37
CA TYR A 37 3.88 14.34 8.64
C TYR A 37 3.59 13.23 9.66
N SER A 38 2.77 13.52 10.67
CA SER A 38 2.32 12.52 11.65
C SER A 38 1.51 11.40 10.99
N ILE A 39 0.56 11.74 10.11
CA ILE A 39 -0.22 10.77 9.34
C ILE A 39 0.70 9.92 8.45
N LEU A 40 1.63 10.56 7.73
CA LEU A 40 2.56 9.86 6.84
C LEU A 40 3.51 8.93 7.59
N ASN A 41 3.97 9.32 8.77
CA ASN A 41 4.81 8.47 9.61
C ASN A 41 4.06 7.23 10.09
N SER A 42 2.85 7.41 10.63
CA SER A 42 1.97 6.30 11.03
C SER A 42 1.66 5.38 9.85
N LEU A 43 1.37 5.96 8.68
CA LEU A 43 1.09 5.21 7.46
C LEU A 43 2.29 4.38 7.00
N ASN A 44 3.50 4.95 7.04
CA ASN A 44 4.75 4.24 6.71
C ASN A 44 4.98 3.06 7.65
N GLN A 45 4.79 3.26 8.96
CA GLN A 45 4.93 2.20 9.95
C GLN A 45 3.92 1.08 9.71
N ASN A 46 2.65 1.43 9.50
CA ASN A 46 1.59 0.44 9.25
C ASN A 46 1.84 -0.38 7.97
N ILE A 47 2.38 0.25 6.91
CA ILE A 47 2.77 -0.46 5.68
C ILE A 47 3.93 -1.42 5.95
N ALA A 48 4.97 -0.96 6.66
CA ALA A 48 6.11 -1.80 7.00
C ALA A 48 5.71 -3.01 7.86
N ASP A 49 4.83 -2.79 8.85
CA ASP A 49 4.30 -3.84 9.72
C ASP A 49 3.44 -4.84 8.96
N PHE A 50 2.65 -4.38 7.98
CA PHE A 50 1.88 -5.25 7.09
C PHE A 50 2.78 -6.13 6.22
N TYR A 51 3.77 -5.56 5.53
CA TYR A 51 4.69 -6.36 4.69
C TYR A 51 5.51 -7.34 5.52
N THR A 52 5.96 -6.93 6.71
CA THR A 52 6.64 -7.82 7.66
C THR A 52 5.72 -8.98 8.06
N PHE A 53 4.46 -8.68 8.41
CA PHE A 53 3.48 -9.70 8.77
C PHE A 53 3.21 -10.68 7.61
N VAL A 54 2.97 -10.17 6.40
CA VAL A 54 2.73 -11.01 5.21
C VAL A 54 3.94 -11.92 4.92
N LYS A 55 5.16 -11.41 5.06
CA LYS A 55 6.40 -12.19 4.85
C LYS A 55 6.53 -13.38 5.82
N PHE A 56 6.07 -13.22 7.06
CA PHE A 56 6.22 -14.22 8.11
C PHE A 56 4.92 -14.97 8.43
N ASN A 57 3.85 -14.77 7.65
CA ASN A 57 2.52 -15.32 7.95
C ASN A 57 2.51 -16.86 8.02
N SER A 58 3.33 -17.54 7.23
CA SER A 58 3.44 -19.00 7.18
C SER A 58 4.02 -19.62 8.46
N PHE A 59 4.63 -18.82 9.33
CA PHE A 59 5.19 -19.25 10.61
C PHE A 59 4.21 -19.05 11.80
N LEU A 60 3.02 -18.48 11.56
CA LEU A 60 2.04 -18.15 12.59
C LEU A 60 0.86 -19.13 12.59
N SER A 61 0.21 -19.29 13.76
CA SER A 61 -1.01 -20.10 13.86
C SER A 61 -2.20 -19.41 13.18
N GLU A 62 -3.02 -20.20 12.48
CA GLU A 62 -4.11 -19.72 11.62
C GLU A 62 -5.15 -18.86 12.38
N SER A 63 -5.40 -19.14 13.66
CA SER A 63 -6.32 -18.38 14.51
C SER A 63 -5.84 -16.97 14.87
N HIS A 64 -4.52 -16.73 14.90
CA HIS A 64 -3.96 -15.39 15.09
C HIS A 64 -3.86 -14.62 13.77
N LEU A 65 -3.82 -15.32 12.64
CA LEU A 65 -3.50 -14.74 11.33
C LEU A 65 -4.53 -13.69 10.88
N ASN A 66 -5.81 -14.04 10.94
CA ASN A 66 -6.87 -13.20 10.37
C ASN A 66 -7.11 -11.91 11.15
N ILE A 67 -7.02 -11.97 12.49
CA ILE A 67 -7.22 -10.79 13.34
C ILE A 67 -6.06 -9.80 13.15
N GLU A 68 -4.83 -10.30 13.16
CA GLU A 68 -3.64 -9.47 13.04
C GLU A 68 -3.46 -8.87 11.64
N LEU A 69 -3.87 -9.62 10.61
CA LEU A 69 -3.99 -9.11 9.24
C LEU A 69 -5.02 -7.98 9.16
N LEU A 70 -6.23 -8.21 9.66
CA LEU A 70 -7.32 -7.22 9.61
C LEU A 70 -6.93 -5.93 10.33
N LYS A 71 -6.34 -6.01 11.54
CA LYS A 71 -5.88 -4.84 12.29
C LYS A 71 -4.89 -3.98 11.49
N ARG A 72 -3.88 -4.61 10.88
CA ARG A 72 -2.86 -3.91 10.08
C ARG A 72 -3.48 -3.27 8.83
N SER A 73 -4.31 -4.01 8.11
CA SER A 73 -5.03 -3.52 6.94
C SER A 73 -5.93 -2.33 7.27
N MET A 74 -6.65 -2.37 8.40
CA MET A 74 -7.46 -1.24 8.87
C MET A 74 -6.60 -0.04 9.27
N GLY A 75 -5.44 -0.25 9.88
CA GLY A 75 -4.49 0.81 10.21
C GLY A 75 -4.04 1.59 8.96
N ILE A 76 -3.63 0.87 7.91
CA ILE A 76 -3.27 1.45 6.62
C ILE A 76 -4.44 2.21 6.00
N HIS A 77 -5.62 1.58 5.96
CA HIS A 77 -6.82 2.20 5.37
C HIS A 77 -7.22 3.49 6.10
N ARG A 78 -7.23 3.47 7.43
CA ARG A 78 -7.53 4.63 8.29
C ARG A 78 -6.58 5.78 8.01
N ASP A 79 -5.28 5.51 8.04
CA ASP A 79 -4.27 6.55 7.88
C ASP A 79 -4.27 7.10 6.46
N PHE A 80 -4.48 6.26 5.45
CA PHE A 80 -4.61 6.73 4.08
C PHE A 80 -5.89 7.55 3.86
N THR A 81 -7.00 7.15 4.49
CA THR A 81 -8.24 7.93 4.48
C THR A 81 -8.03 9.30 5.12
N ALA A 82 -7.34 9.36 6.25
CA ALA A 82 -7.00 10.63 6.90
C ALA A 82 -6.14 11.50 5.98
N LEU A 83 -5.09 10.94 5.36
CA LEU A 83 -4.24 11.65 4.40
C LEU A 83 -5.04 12.20 3.22
N PHE A 84 -5.90 11.35 2.65
CA PHE A 84 -6.75 11.70 1.53
C PHE A 84 -7.68 12.86 1.86
N LEU A 85 -8.39 12.80 2.99
CA LEU A 85 -9.32 13.86 3.39
C LEU A 85 -8.63 15.19 3.67
N HIS A 86 -7.40 15.18 4.17
CA HIS A 86 -6.63 16.40 4.43
C HIS A 86 -6.13 17.11 3.17
N THR A 87 -6.03 16.41 2.03
CA THR A 87 -5.33 16.93 0.84
C THR A 87 -6.16 16.87 -0.44
N LYS A 88 -7.30 16.16 -0.45
CA LYS A 88 -8.14 15.99 -1.64
C LYS A 88 -8.68 17.29 -2.24
N GLU A 89 -8.99 18.28 -1.41
CA GLU A 89 -9.69 19.50 -1.87
C GLU A 89 -8.82 20.34 -2.80
N GLU A 90 -7.52 20.33 -2.57
CA GLU A 90 -6.55 21.01 -3.42
C GLU A 90 -6.14 20.10 -4.58
N LEU A 91 -5.88 18.81 -4.31
CA LEU A 91 -5.45 17.86 -5.34
C LEU A 91 -6.51 17.57 -6.42
N ILE A 92 -7.81 17.74 -6.14
CA ILE A 92 -8.87 17.50 -7.14
C ILE A 92 -8.78 18.47 -8.33
N PHE A 93 -8.23 19.68 -8.12
CA PHE A 93 -8.06 20.65 -9.19
C PHE A 93 -6.91 20.29 -10.13
N THR A 94 -5.89 19.59 -9.62
CA THR A 94 -4.72 19.17 -10.40
C THR A 94 -4.85 17.76 -10.98
N TYR A 95 -5.45 16.82 -10.22
CA TYR A 95 -5.52 15.40 -10.56
C TYR A 95 -6.94 14.80 -10.35
N PRO A 96 -7.98 15.30 -11.03
CA PRO A 96 -9.37 14.92 -10.75
C PRO A 96 -9.64 13.41 -10.90
N GLU A 97 -9.18 12.79 -11.99
CA GLU A 97 -9.38 11.35 -12.24
C GLU A 97 -8.67 10.47 -11.21
N PHE A 98 -7.46 10.90 -10.79
CA PHE A 98 -6.67 10.21 -9.77
C PHE A 98 -7.35 10.26 -8.40
N ILE A 99 -7.91 11.43 -8.05
CA ILE A 99 -8.66 11.62 -6.80
C ILE A 99 -9.95 10.79 -6.80
N GLU A 100 -10.70 10.78 -7.90
CA GLU A 100 -11.91 9.94 -8.03
C GLU A 100 -11.58 8.44 -7.88
N LYS A 101 -10.51 7.97 -8.54
CA LYS A 101 -10.06 6.57 -8.42
C LYS A 101 -9.67 6.22 -6.99
N THR A 102 -8.98 7.12 -6.30
CA THR A 102 -8.55 6.94 -4.91
C THR A 102 -9.76 6.93 -3.96
N GLU A 103 -10.71 7.84 -4.16
CA GLU A 103 -11.96 7.88 -3.39
C GLU A 103 -12.76 6.59 -3.56
N ARG A 104 -12.87 6.08 -4.80
CA ARG A 104 -13.53 4.80 -5.07
C ARG A 104 -12.83 3.66 -4.33
N LEU A 105 -11.50 3.59 -4.34
CA LEU A 105 -10.75 2.55 -3.63
C LEU A 105 -10.98 2.59 -2.11
N LEU A 106 -11.07 3.78 -1.53
CA LEU A 106 -11.20 3.99 -0.09
C LEU A 106 -12.62 3.75 0.42
N PHE A 107 -13.65 4.20 -0.31
CA PHE A 107 -15.02 4.26 0.19
C PHE A 107 -16.02 3.38 -0.56
N LYS A 108 -15.76 3.06 -1.83
CA LYS A 108 -16.60 2.14 -2.61
C LYS A 108 -15.94 0.77 -2.56
N GLY A 109 -16.08 0.11 -1.41
CA GLY A 109 -15.47 -1.19 -1.14
C GLY A 109 -15.84 -2.25 -2.17
N GLU A 110 -14.90 -3.15 -2.46
CA GLU A 110 -15.16 -4.37 -3.22
C GLU A 110 -15.50 -5.50 -2.24
N VAL A 111 -16.77 -5.92 -2.22
CA VAL A 111 -17.24 -7.02 -1.37
C VAL A 111 -16.59 -8.33 -1.83
N GLY A 112 -16.04 -9.10 -0.88
CA GLY A 112 -15.45 -10.42 -1.16
C GLY A 112 -14.00 -10.40 -1.64
N ALA A 113 -13.33 -9.23 -1.63
CA ALA A 113 -11.91 -9.15 -1.94
C ALA A 113 -11.04 -9.79 -0.83
N ASP A 114 -10.02 -10.54 -1.25
CA ASP A 114 -8.94 -11.02 -0.38
C ASP A 114 -8.28 -9.82 0.33
N CYS A 115 -8.20 -9.87 1.67
CA CYS A 115 -7.71 -8.77 2.48
C CYS A 115 -6.25 -8.39 2.16
N ILE A 116 -5.37 -9.37 1.89
CA ILE A 116 -3.98 -9.12 1.49
C ILE A 116 -3.95 -8.43 0.13
N LYS A 117 -4.70 -8.95 -0.85
CA LYS A 117 -4.76 -8.36 -2.20
C LYS A 117 -5.32 -6.94 -2.18
N TYR A 118 -6.37 -6.70 -1.40
CA TYR A 118 -6.92 -5.37 -1.17
C TYR A 118 -5.86 -4.44 -0.57
N THR A 119 -5.20 -4.87 0.50
CA THR A 119 -4.19 -4.06 1.19
C THR A 119 -2.99 -3.74 0.30
N HIS A 120 -2.55 -4.67 -0.55
CA HIS A 120 -1.53 -4.41 -1.57
C HIS A 120 -1.97 -3.34 -2.59
N ARG A 121 -3.22 -3.39 -3.06
CA ARG A 121 -3.75 -2.34 -3.97
C ARG A 121 -3.75 -0.97 -3.28
N VAL A 122 -4.16 -0.92 -2.01
CA VAL A 122 -4.11 0.30 -1.20
C VAL A 122 -2.67 0.81 -1.05
N CYS A 123 -1.70 -0.05 -0.73
CA CYS A 123 -0.28 0.32 -0.62
C CYS A 123 0.30 0.90 -1.92
N ARG A 124 -0.10 0.34 -3.06
CA ARG A 124 0.28 0.87 -4.38
C ARG A 124 -0.28 2.27 -4.59
N SER A 125 -1.58 2.47 -4.36
CA SER A 125 -2.21 3.79 -4.48
C SER A 125 -1.64 4.82 -3.50
N ILE A 126 -1.25 4.42 -2.30
CA ILE A 126 -0.55 5.29 -1.35
C ILE A 126 0.79 5.78 -1.92
N SER A 127 1.53 4.91 -2.59
CA SER A 127 2.83 5.26 -3.19
C SER A 127 2.65 6.33 -4.28
N ASP A 128 1.67 6.13 -5.16
CA ASP A 128 1.29 7.12 -6.18
C ASP A 128 0.85 8.44 -5.54
N TYR A 129 0.07 8.37 -4.45
CA TYR A 129 -0.43 9.53 -3.73
C TYR A 129 0.69 10.35 -3.07
N LYS A 130 1.68 9.69 -2.47
CA LYS A 130 2.86 10.36 -1.89
C LYS A 130 3.66 11.11 -2.96
N ILE A 131 3.76 10.56 -4.16
CA ILE A 131 4.42 11.24 -5.29
C ILE A 131 3.64 12.51 -5.68
N ALA A 132 2.31 12.44 -5.76
CA ALA A 132 1.49 13.62 -6.04
C ALA A 132 1.67 14.70 -4.95
N LEU A 133 1.62 14.32 -3.67
CA LEU A 133 1.84 15.24 -2.56
C LEU A 133 3.22 15.91 -2.61
N HIS A 134 4.26 15.15 -3.00
CA HIS A 134 5.60 15.70 -3.16
C HIS A 134 5.68 16.75 -4.27
N ARG A 135 5.08 16.45 -5.44
CA ARG A 135 5.05 17.35 -6.60
C ARG A 135 4.33 18.66 -6.31
N GLU A 136 3.19 18.58 -5.61
CA GLU A 136 2.43 19.78 -5.21
C GLU A 136 3.04 20.53 -4.02
N GLY A 137 4.14 20.02 -3.44
CA GLY A 137 4.90 20.73 -2.41
C GLY A 137 4.36 20.61 -0.99
N TYR A 138 3.48 19.63 -0.72
CA TYR A 138 3.02 19.33 0.65
C TYR A 138 4.13 18.86 1.59
N LEU A 139 5.21 18.32 1.02
CA LEU A 139 6.37 17.80 1.74
C LEU A 139 7.63 18.54 1.29
N PRO A 140 7.75 19.84 1.60
CA PRO A 140 8.83 20.69 1.09
C PRO A 140 10.21 20.20 1.55
N ASP A 141 10.29 19.57 2.73
CA ASP A 141 11.54 19.04 3.29
C ASP A 141 11.99 17.74 2.61
N LEU A 142 11.07 17.00 1.98
CA LEU A 142 11.37 15.81 1.20
C LEU A 142 11.94 16.09 -0.19
N ARG A 143 12.05 17.37 -0.59
CA ARG A 143 12.53 17.77 -1.94
C ARG A 143 13.95 17.34 -2.27
N ARG A 144 14.73 16.77 -1.34
CA ARG A 144 16.18 16.59 -1.52
C ARG A 144 16.68 15.21 -1.98
N GLN A 145 15.84 14.21 -2.30
CA GLN A 145 16.35 12.88 -2.67
C GLN A 145 15.56 12.08 -3.74
N LEU A 146 14.76 12.70 -4.59
CA LEU A 146 14.29 12.03 -5.81
C LEU A 146 15.10 12.57 -6.98
N PRO A 147 15.85 11.74 -7.74
CA PRO A 147 16.40 12.18 -9.00
C PRO A 147 15.21 12.57 -9.88
N LEU A 148 15.05 13.87 -10.10
CA LEU A 148 14.21 14.40 -11.14
C LEU A 148 14.79 13.85 -12.45
N VAL A 149 14.24 12.74 -12.93
CA VAL A 149 14.42 12.35 -14.33
C VAL A 149 13.52 13.32 -15.09
N ASP A 150 14.16 14.33 -15.67
CA ASP A 150 13.53 15.18 -16.68
C ASP A 150 12.99 14.27 -17.79
N ILE A 151 11.69 14.39 -18.07
CA ILE A 151 11.04 13.83 -19.27
C ILE A 151 10.96 14.97 -20.29
#